data_AF-A0A316DZD0-F1
#
_entry.id   AF-A0A316DZD0-F1
#
_cell.length_a   1.000
_cell.length_b   1.000
_cell.length_c   1.000
_cell.angle_alpha   90.00
_cell.angle_beta   90.00
_cell.angle_gamma   90.00
#
_symmetry.space_group_name_H-M   'P 1'
#
loop_
_entity.id
_entity.type
_entity.pdbx_description
1 polymer ?
#
loop_
_entity_poly.entity_id
_entity_poly.type
_entity_poly.pdbx_seq_one_letter_code
_entity_poly.pdbx_strand_id
1 'polypeptide(L)'
;MKKIFSTVILFLISISMSIAQCAMCRMTVESTVSNGRSQIASNLNHGILYLLSAPYILVAIVGYLWWTSSKKNMSPQTILRQRIRKAFSQLQ
;
A
#
# COMPACT_ATOMS: atom_id res chain seq x y z
N MET A 1 -17.43 8.87 33.98
CA MET A 1 -18.64 8.34 33.31
C MET A 1 -19.16 9.22 32.18
N LYS A 2 -19.33 10.55 32.36
CA LYS A 2 -19.82 11.45 31.30
C LYS A 2 -18.97 11.49 30.02
N LYS A 3 -17.64 11.42 30.13
CA LYS A 3 -16.71 11.36 28.98
C LYS A 3 -16.86 10.05 28.19
N ILE A 4 -16.93 8.92 28.89
CA ILE A 4 -17.14 7.60 28.29
C ILE A 4 -18.50 7.55 27.58
N PHE A 5 -19.55 8.07 28.22
CA PHE A 5 -20.89 8.16 27.63
C PHE A 5 -20.91 9.02 26.36
N SER A 6 -20.22 10.17 26.37
CA SER A 6 -20.06 11.04 25.21
C SER A 6 -19.30 10.35 24.06
N THR A 7 -18.22 9.63 24.37
CA THR A 7 -17.45 8.89 23.36
C THR A 7 -18.25 7.74 22.76
N VAL A 8 -19.04 7.02 23.56
CA VAL A 8 -19.93 5.94 23.10
C VAL A 8 -21.02 6.48 22.19
N ILE A 9 -21.63 7.61 22.54
CA ILE A 9 -22.64 8.28 21.70
C ILE A 9 -22.03 8.72 20.36
N LEU A 10 -20.86 9.33 20.38
CA LEU A 10 -20.17 9.78 19.17
C LEU A 10 -19.83 8.59 18.25
N PHE A 11 -19.42 7.46 18.83
CA PHE A 11 -19.12 6.23 18.09
C PHE A 11 -20.38 5.65 17.42
N LEU A 12 -21.52 5.62 18.13
CA LEU A 12 -22.79 5.15 17.59
C LEU A 12 -23.31 6.04 16.43
N ILE A 13 -23.12 7.36 16.52
CA ILE A 13 -23.47 8.30 15.44
C ILE A 13 -22.53 8.12 14.23
N SER A 14 -21.26 7.79 14.45
CA SER A 14 -20.31 7.53 13.37
C SER A 14 -20.68 6.27 12.56
N ILE A 15 -21.20 5.23 13.23
CA ILE A 15 -21.69 4.01 12.59
C ILE A 15 -22.89 4.28 11.69
N SER A 16 -23.85 5.13 12.13
CA SER A 16 -25.02 5.46 11.31
C SER A 16 -24.67 6.31 10.08
N MET A 17 -23.65 7.17 10.18
CA MET A 17 -23.16 7.96 9.05
C MET A 17 -22.38 7.15 8.01
N SER A 18 -21.94 5.93 8.34
CA SER A 18 -21.20 5.03 7.44
C SER A 18 -22.05 4.48 6.29
N ILE A 19 -23.39 4.50 6.42
CA ILE A 19 -24.34 3.98 5.42
C ILE A 19 -24.47 4.90 4.19
N ALA A 20 -23.88 6.10 4.21
CA ALA A 20 -23.94 7.05 3.10
C ALA A 20 -22.58 7.66 2.69
N GLN A 21 -21.44 7.10 3.13
CA GLN A 21 -20.13 7.57 2.70
C GLN A 21 -19.71 6.91 1.38
N CYS A 22 -20.24 7.47 0.30
CA CYS A 22 -19.55 7.84 -0.93
C CYS A 22 -20.62 8.01 -2.02
N ALA A 23 -21.05 9.26 -2.24
CA ALA A 23 -21.90 9.62 -3.38
C ALA A 23 -21.31 9.12 -4.72
N MET A 24 -19.98 8.94 -4.78
CA MET A 24 -19.26 8.38 -5.92
C MET A 24 -19.51 6.87 -6.13
N CYS A 25 -19.58 6.09 -5.05
CA CYS A 25 -19.84 4.65 -5.11
C CYS A 25 -21.30 4.37 -5.46
N ARG A 26 -22.24 5.17 -4.91
CA ARG A 26 -23.68 5.03 -5.16
C ARG A 26 -24.04 5.32 -6.62
N MET A 27 -23.49 6.38 -7.22
CA MET A 27 -23.76 6.75 -8.62
C MET A 27 -23.30 5.68 -9.62
N THR A 28 -22.17 5.02 -9.35
CA THR A 28 -21.65 3.93 -10.19
C THR A 28 -22.51 2.67 -10.10
N VAL A 29 -23.04 2.37 -8.91
CA VAL A 29 -23.94 1.23 -8.70
C VAL A 29 -25.32 1.48 -9.30
N GLU A 30 -25.91 2.65 -9.08
CA GLU A 30 -27.23 3.01 -9.61
C GLU A 30 -27.25 3.03 -11.13
N SER A 31 -26.19 3.51 -11.79
CA SER A 31 -26.05 3.46 -13.25
C SER A 31 -25.86 2.05 -13.81
N THR A 32 -25.30 1.11 -13.03
CA THR A 32 -25.12 -0.28 -13.47
C THR A 32 -26.37 -1.13 -13.25
N VAL A 33 -27.10 -0.87 -12.16
CA VAL A 33 -28.39 -1.51 -11.84
C VAL A 33 -29.51 -1.01 -12.77
N SER A 34 -29.56 0.29 -13.09
CA SER A 34 -30.55 0.83 -14.04
C SER A 34 -30.41 0.27 -15.46
N ASN A 35 -29.19 -0.15 -15.83
CA ASN A 35 -28.88 -0.86 -17.09
C ASN A 35 -29.12 -2.38 -17.03
N GLY A 36 -29.75 -2.91 -15.98
CA GLY A 36 -30.18 -4.31 -15.87
C GLY A 36 -29.06 -5.31 -15.55
N ARG A 37 -27.87 -4.87 -15.08
CA ARG A 37 -26.72 -5.74 -14.81
C ARG A 37 -26.41 -5.87 -13.31
N SER A 38 -27.37 -6.40 -12.54
CA SER A 38 -27.29 -6.58 -11.08
C SER A 38 -26.13 -7.47 -10.59
N GLN A 39 -25.61 -8.40 -11.42
CA GLN A 39 -24.45 -9.24 -11.07
C GLN A 39 -23.13 -8.46 -10.96
N ILE A 40 -23.03 -7.26 -11.55
CA ILE A 40 -21.82 -6.43 -11.48
C ILE A 40 -21.74 -5.72 -10.11
N ALA A 41 -22.87 -5.52 -9.44
CA ALA A 41 -22.92 -4.85 -8.14
C ALA A 41 -22.30 -5.68 -7.00
N SER A 42 -22.34 -7.02 -7.05
CA SER A 42 -21.71 -7.88 -6.03
C SER A 42 -20.17 -7.88 -6.12
N ASN A 43 -19.63 -7.60 -7.32
CA ASN A 43 -18.20 -7.61 -7.60
C ASN A 43 -17.51 -6.25 -7.33
N LEU A 44 -18.27 -5.26 -6.86
CA LEU A 44 -17.76 -3.91 -6.60
C LEU A 44 -16.82 -3.85 -5.39
N ASN A 45 -17.05 -4.69 -4.37
CA ASN A 45 -16.16 -4.82 -3.21
C ASN A 45 -14.77 -5.32 -3.62
N HIS A 46 -14.68 -6.17 -4.64
CA HIS A 46 -13.41 -6.59 -5.21
C HIS A 46 -12.73 -5.45 -6.00
N GLY A 47 -13.49 -4.63 -6.71
CA GLY A 47 -12.96 -3.47 -7.44
C GLY A 47 -12.32 -2.42 -6.52
N ILE A 48 -12.96 -2.12 -5.38
CA ILE A 48 -12.42 -1.18 -4.38
C ILE A 48 -11.14 -1.73 -3.74
N LEU A 49 -11.14 -3.01 -3.35
CA LEU A 49 -9.93 -3.68 -2.84
C LEU A 49 -8.80 -3.71 -3.87
N TYR A 50 -9.12 -3.92 -5.15
CA TYR A 50 -8.15 -3.92 -6.23
C TYR A 50 -7.49 -2.53 -6.40
N LEU A 51 -8.29 -1.48 -6.52
CA LEU A 51 -7.80 -0.09 -6.63
C LEU A 51 -7.02 0.36 -5.40
N LEU A 52 -7.45 -0.05 -4.20
CA LEU A 52 -6.73 0.26 -2.96
C LEU A 52 -5.41 -0.51 -2.83
N SER A 53 -5.34 -1.76 -3.32
CA SER A 53 -4.12 -2.59 -3.27
C SER A 53 -3.02 -2.15 -4.22
N ALA A 54 -3.39 -1.56 -5.37
CA ALA A 54 -2.46 -1.11 -6.40
C ALA A 54 -1.33 -0.18 -5.89
N PRO A 55 -1.59 0.92 -5.13
CA PRO A 55 -0.53 1.78 -4.62
C PRO A 55 0.40 1.06 -3.64
N TYR A 56 -0.09 0.14 -2.81
CA TYR A 56 0.75 -0.61 -1.88
C TYR A 56 1.69 -1.58 -2.60
N ILE A 57 1.19 -2.28 -3.61
CA ILE A 57 2.01 -3.19 -4.43
C ILE A 57 3.08 -2.40 -5.17
N LEU A 58 2.74 -1.24 -5.74
CA LEU A 58 3.69 -0.38 -6.43
C LEU A 58 4.81 0.08 -5.50
N VAL A 59 4.48 0.54 -4.29
CA VAL A 59 5.47 0.94 -3.28
C VAL A 59 6.35 -0.25 -2.85
N ALA A 60 5.78 -1.44 -2.67
CA ALA A 60 6.54 -2.64 -2.32
C ALA A 60 7.57 -3.01 -3.39
N ILE A 61 7.19 -2.95 -4.68
CA ILE A 61 8.09 -3.24 -5.81
C ILE A 61 9.22 -2.20 -5.86
N VAL A 62 8.89 -0.92 -5.79
CA VAL A 62 9.89 0.17 -5.82
C VAL A 62 10.86 0.05 -4.64
N GLY A 63 10.34 -0.19 -3.44
CA GLY A 63 11.16 -0.38 -2.24
C GLY A 63 12.10 -1.59 -2.35
N TYR A 64 11.60 -2.72 -2.87
CA TYR A 64 12.42 -3.91 -3.10
C TYR A 64 13.53 -3.67 -4.13
N LEU A 65 13.21 -3.00 -5.25
CA LEU A 65 14.18 -2.65 -6.30
C LEU A 65 15.24 -1.67 -5.79
N TRP A 66 14.85 -0.73 -4.94
CA TRP A 66 15.80 0.18 -4.31
C TRP A 66 16.72 -0.55 -3.33
N TRP A 67 16.17 -1.43 -2.50
CA TRP A 67 16.94 -2.23 -1.54
C TRP A 67 17.99 -3.11 -2.22
N THR A 68 17.62 -3.82 -3.30
CA THR A 68 18.57 -4.64 -4.06
C THR A 68 19.64 -3.79 -4.74
N SER A 69 19.27 -2.65 -5.32
CA SER A 69 20.22 -1.74 -5.97
C SER A 69 21.20 -1.14 -4.97
N SER A 70 20.74 -0.79 -3.77
CA SER A 70 21.59 -0.27 -2.70
C SER A 70 22.63 -1.29 -2.23
N LYS A 71 22.32 -2.59 -2.27
CA LYS A 71 23.25 -3.68 -1.89
C LYS A 71 24.33 -3.96 -2.93
N LYS A 72 24.16 -3.52 -4.19
CA LYS A 72 25.12 -3.75 -5.28
C LYS A 72 26.32 -2.80 -5.28
N ASN A 73 26.40 -1.88 -4.33
CA ASN A 73 27.56 -1.00 -4.14
C ASN A 73 28.75 -1.67 -3.43
N MET A 74 28.82 -3.01 -3.38
CA MET A 74 30.05 -3.72 -3.05
C MET A 74 30.96 -3.71 -4.28
N SER A 75 31.57 -2.55 -4.52
CA SER A 75 32.33 -2.30 -5.74
C SER A 75 33.46 -3.34 -5.92
N PRO A 76 33.66 -3.89 -7.13
CA PRO A 76 34.82 -4.73 -7.44
C PRO A 76 36.16 -4.03 -7.10
N GLN A 77 36.14 -2.69 -7.18
CA GLN A 77 37.22 -1.79 -6.79
C GLN A 77 37.64 -2.00 -5.32
N THR A 78 36.70 -2.26 -4.40
CA THR A 78 36.98 -2.55 -2.98
C THR A 78 37.68 -3.89 -2.78
N ILE A 79 37.31 -4.93 -3.56
CA ILE A 79 37.95 -6.25 -3.48
C ILE A 79 39.39 -6.17 -4.02
N LEU A 80 39.59 -5.47 -5.15
CA LEU A 80 40.92 -5.26 -5.72
C LEU A 80 41.82 -4.44 -4.79
N ARG A 81 41.31 -3.34 -4.20
CA ARG A 81 42.06 -2.56 -3.20
C ARG A 81 42.43 -3.40 -1.98
N GLN A 82 41.54 -4.27 -1.48
CA GLN A 82 41.86 -5.16 -0.36
C GLN A 82 42.99 -6.15 -0.71
N ARG A 83 42.98 -6.71 -1.92
CA ARG A 83 44.05 -7.60 -2.39
C ARG A 83 45.37 -6.89 -2.57
N ILE A 84 45.39 -5.71 -3.20
CA ILE A 84 46.59 -4.89 -3.38
C ILE A 84 47.19 -4.51 -2.03
N ARG A 85 46.37 -4.08 -1.06
CA ARG A 85 46.84 -3.69 0.28
C ARG A 85 47.45 -4.85 1.05
N LYS A 86 46.86 -6.05 0.95
CA LYS A 86 47.44 -7.29 1.52
C LYS A 86 48.76 -7.65 0.85
N ALA A 87 48.84 -7.59 -0.48
CA ALA A 87 50.09 -7.87 -1.19
C ALA A 87 51.20 -6.89 -0.81
N PHE A 88 50.87 -5.60 -0.66
CA PHE A 88 51.83 -4.58 -0.24
C PHE A 88 52.35 -4.78 1.19
N SER A 89 51.50 -5.24 2.12
CA SER A 89 51.93 -5.57 3.50
C SER A 89 52.82 -6.81 3.65
N GLN A 90 52.92 -7.65 2.61
CA GLN A 90 53.80 -8.82 2.61
C GLN A 90 55.20 -8.48 2.05
N LEU A 91 55.34 -7.32 1.42
CA LEU A 91 56.57 -6.87 0.77
C LEU A 91 57.41 -5.93 1.65
N GLN A 92 56.89 -5.55 2.81
CA GLN A 92 57.55 -4.72 3.82
C GLN A 92 57.70 -5.52 5.11
#